data_AF-A0A7C1DHI7-F1
#
_entry.id   AF-A0A7C1DHI7-F1
#
_cell.length_a   1.000
_cell.length_b   1.000
_cell.length_c   1.000
_cell.angle_alpha   90.00
_cell.angle_beta   90.00
_cell.angle_gamma   90.00
#
_symmetry.space_group_name_H-M   'P 1'
#
loop_
_entity.id
_entity.type
_entity.pdbx_description
1 polymer ?
#
loop_
_entity_poly.entity_id
_entity_poly.type
_entity_poly.pdbx_seq_one_letter_code
_entity_poly.pdbx_strand_id
1 'polypeptide(L)'
;MSVLGEVAWRDGNLMPELSYGSHFFQDLVETGIFYLAIFPDLPEVIANFSWLQGFENRLKTLAPDGDALSHVVGVYDLAEQNLRMVADVVQQKLICYHG
;
A
#
# COMPACT_ATOMS: atom_id res chain seq x y z
N MET A 1 6.29 -1.57 12.71
CA MET A 1 6.85 -1.68 11.35
C MET A 1 5.93 -0.91 10.43
N SER A 2 6.49 -0.03 9.60
CA SER A 2 5.73 0.76 8.63
C SER A 2 6.05 0.26 7.23
N VAL A 3 5.06 0.26 6.36
CA VAL A 3 5.19 -0.21 4.98
C VAL A 3 4.61 0.86 4.06
N LEU A 4 5.32 1.20 2.99
CA LEU A 4 4.85 2.08 1.94
C LEU A 4 4.76 1.29 0.64
N GLY A 5 3.55 1.20 0.09
CA GLY A 5 3.29 0.51 -1.16
C GLY A 5 2.87 1.47 -2.26
N GLU A 6 3.54 1.42 -3.41
CA GLU A 6 3.07 2.07 -4.63
C GLU A 6 2.44 1.01 -5.56
N VAL A 7 1.26 1.32 -6.10
CA VAL A 7 0.52 0.42 -7.00
C VAL A 7 0.51 1.01 -8.40
N ALA A 8 1.15 0.32 -9.34
CA ALA A 8 1.21 0.74 -10.72
C ALA A 8 -0.05 0.25 -11.45
N TRP A 9 -1.16 1.00 -11.29
CA TRP A 9 -2.38 0.77 -12.05
C TRP A 9 -2.16 1.16 -13.51
N ARG A 10 -2.42 0.24 -14.43
CA ARG A 10 -2.40 0.53 -15.86
C ARG A 10 -3.71 1.17 -16.28
N ASP A 11 -3.62 2.33 -16.94
CA ASP A 11 -4.76 2.94 -17.62
C ASP A 11 -4.47 2.98 -19.13
N GLY A 12 -5.22 2.17 -19.89
CA GLY A 12 -4.98 1.93 -21.30
C GLY A 12 -3.57 1.37 -21.58
N ASN A 13 -2.74 2.15 -22.28
CA ASN A 13 -1.37 1.77 -22.62
C ASN A 13 -0.30 2.49 -21.80
N LEU A 14 -0.71 3.23 -20.76
CA LEU A 14 0.18 3.95 -19.87
C LEU A 14 0.41 3.12 -18.60
N MET A 15 1.68 2.83 -18.31
CA MET A 15 2.12 2.33 -17.03
C MET A 15 2.90 3.46 -16.36
N PRO A 16 2.47 3.99 -15.21
CA PRO A 16 3.23 5.02 -14.52
C PRO A 16 4.58 4.45 -14.06
N GLU A 17 5.65 5.24 -14.23
CA GLU A 17 6.92 4.93 -13.58
C GLU A 17 6.79 5.19 -12.07
N LEU A 18 7.29 4.26 -11.28
CA LEU A 18 7.34 4.39 -9.82
C LEU A 18 8.34 5.47 -9.41
N SER A 19 8.19 5.98 -8.19
CA SER A 19 9.00 7.09 -7.71
C SER A 19 10.46 6.68 -7.46
N TYR A 20 11.33 6.76 -8.49
CA TYR A 20 12.75 6.37 -8.44
C TYR A 20 13.70 7.45 -7.89
N GLY A 21 13.29 8.23 -6.89
CA GLY A 21 14.16 9.23 -6.27
C GLY A 21 15.16 8.61 -5.30
N SER A 22 16.48 8.62 -5.60
CA SER A 22 17.51 8.08 -4.70
C SER A 22 17.47 8.69 -3.29
N HIS A 23 17.24 10.01 -3.18
CA HIS A 23 17.05 10.70 -1.91
C HIS A 23 15.84 10.19 -1.13
N PHE A 24 14.74 9.93 -1.83
CA PHE A 24 13.52 9.40 -1.24
C PHE A 24 13.73 7.99 -0.65
N PHE A 25 14.45 7.12 -1.38
CA PHE A 25 14.75 5.77 -0.88
C PHE A 25 15.66 5.78 0.36
N GLN A 26 16.63 6.69 0.41
CA GLN A 26 17.50 6.80 1.58
C GLN A 26 16.70 7.19 2.83
N ASP A 27 15.80 8.18 2.71
CA ASP A 27 14.95 8.62 3.82
C ASP A 27 14.03 7.48 4.33
N LEU A 28 13.47 6.68 3.43
CA LEU A 28 12.63 5.53 3.80
C LEU A 28 13.42 4.47 4.58
N VAL A 29 14.64 4.15 4.12
CA VAL A 29 15.52 3.18 4.79
C VAL A 29 15.93 3.71 6.17
N GLU A 30 16.32 4.98 6.28
CA GLU A 30 16.68 5.62 7.55
C GLU A 30 15.50 5.66 8.54
N THR A 31 14.28 5.82 8.04
CA THR A 31 13.04 5.83 8.85
C THR A 31 12.53 4.42 9.18
N GLY A 32 13.14 3.36 8.63
CA GLY A 32 12.71 1.98 8.84
C GLY A 32 11.36 1.63 8.18
N ILE A 33 11.05 2.29 7.05
CA ILE A 33 9.87 2.04 6.24
C ILE A 33 10.23 1.03 5.15
N PHE A 34 9.52 -0.10 5.11
CA PHE A 34 9.68 -1.07 4.03
C PHE A 34 8.92 -0.59 2.79
N TYR A 35 9.65 -0.31 1.71
CA TYR A 35 9.07 0.09 0.43
C TYR A 35 8.76 -1.12 -0.44
N LEU A 36 7.59 -1.13 -1.08
CA LEU A 36 7.22 -2.14 -2.06
C LEU A 36 6.47 -1.55 -3.24
N ALA A 37 6.64 -2.19 -4.39
CA ALA A 37 5.95 -1.89 -5.62
C ALA A 37 5.00 -3.04 -5.97
N ILE A 38 3.74 -2.73 -6.25
CA ILE A 38 2.72 -3.70 -6.67
C ILE A 38 2.35 -3.44 -8.13
N PHE A 39 2.43 -4.49 -8.95
CA PHE A 39 2.00 -4.47 -10.34
C PHE A 39 0.82 -5.44 -10.50
N PRO A 40 -0.44 -4.99 -10.33
CA PRO A 40 -1.61 -5.87 -10.35
C PRO A 40 -1.84 -6.63 -11.66
N ASP A 41 -1.27 -6.13 -12.76
CA ASP A 41 -1.38 -6.76 -14.09
C ASP A 41 -0.46 -7.97 -14.28
N LEU A 42 0.50 -8.20 -13.38
CA LEU A 42 1.37 -9.38 -13.46
C LEU A 42 0.58 -10.63 -13.04
N PRO A 43 0.63 -11.73 -13.81
CA PRO A 43 -0.16 -12.94 -13.53
C PRO A 43 0.05 -13.53 -12.12
N GLU A 44 1.24 -13.38 -11.56
CA GLU A 44 1.60 -13.87 -10.23
C GLU A 44 1.20 -12.94 -9.07
N VAL A 45 0.70 -11.73 -9.35
CA VAL A 45 0.34 -10.73 -8.33
C VAL A 45 -1.15 -10.80 -8.03
N ILE A 46 -1.48 -11.08 -6.77
CA ILE A 46 -2.85 -11.06 -6.27
C ILE A 46 -2.96 -9.93 -5.25
N ALA A 47 -3.78 -8.91 -5.56
CA ALA A 47 -4.02 -7.78 -4.69
C ALA A 47 -5.52 -7.58 -4.44
N ASN A 48 -5.98 -7.85 -3.21
CA ASN A 48 -7.39 -7.74 -2.84
C ASN A 48 -7.69 -6.37 -2.19
N PHE A 49 -7.68 -5.30 -2.99
CA PHE A 49 -8.01 -3.96 -2.50
C PHE A 49 -9.48 -3.83 -2.06
N SER A 50 -10.38 -4.64 -2.62
CA SER A 50 -11.79 -4.65 -2.22
C SER A 50 -12.00 -5.10 -0.78
N TRP A 51 -11.14 -5.99 -0.26
CA TRP A 51 -11.15 -6.35 1.16
C TRP A 51 -10.86 -5.13 2.04
N LEU A 52 -9.86 -4.31 1.71
CA LEU A 52 -9.55 -3.07 2.43
C LEU A 52 -10.69 -2.05 2.37
N GLN A 53 -11.32 -1.91 1.20
CA GLN A 53 -12.45 -0.99 0.99
C GLN A 53 -13.73 -1.41 1.73
N GLY A 54 -13.79 -2.64 2.26
CA GLY A 54 -14.92 -3.11 3.09
C GLY A 54 -14.92 -2.57 4.52
N PHE A 55 -13.82 -1.97 4.97
CA PHE A 55 -13.70 -1.39 6.31
C PHE A 55 -14.19 0.06 6.34
N GLU A 56 -14.60 0.52 7.53
CA GLU A 56 -14.99 1.92 7.73
C GLU A 56 -13.81 2.85 7.47
N ASN A 57 -14.00 3.85 6.59
CA ASN A 57 -13.01 4.90 6.37
C ASN A 57 -13.02 5.89 7.54
N ARG A 58 -11.98 5.84 8.37
CA ARG A 58 -11.82 6.69 9.56
C ARG A 58 -11.24 8.08 9.27
N LEU A 59 -11.01 8.44 8.00
CA LEU A 59 -10.40 9.73 7.63
C LEU A 59 -11.13 10.91 8.28
N LYS A 60 -12.47 10.96 8.16
CA LYS A 60 -13.29 12.02 8.73
C LYS A 60 -13.14 12.15 10.26
N THR A 61 -12.96 11.03 10.94
CA THR A 61 -12.79 10.99 12.40
C THR A 61 -11.43 11.53 12.82
N LEU A 62 -10.39 11.27 12.03
CA LEU A 62 -9.01 11.67 12.34
C LEU A 62 -8.66 13.06 11.83
N ALA A 63 -9.25 13.48 10.71
CA ALA A 63 -9.05 14.76 10.06
C ALA A 63 -10.40 15.27 9.52
N PRO A 64 -11.23 15.93 10.35
CA PRO A 64 -12.56 16.41 9.95
C PRO A 64 -12.53 17.35 8.74
N ASP A 65 -11.51 18.19 8.63
CA ASP A 65 -11.31 19.10 7.49
C ASP A 65 -10.94 18.36 6.19
N GLY A 66 -10.52 17.10 6.29
CA GLY A 66 -10.16 16.22 5.18
C GLY A 66 -11.32 15.40 4.61
N ASP A 67 -12.55 15.56 5.09
CA ASP A 67 -13.73 14.78 4.64
C ASP A 67 -13.96 14.87 3.13
N ALA A 68 -13.65 16.02 2.53
CA ALA A 68 -13.72 16.21 1.07
C ALA A 68 -12.82 15.21 0.30
N LEU A 69 -11.77 14.68 0.93
CA LEU A 69 -10.83 13.72 0.34
C LEU A 69 -11.18 12.26 0.64
N SER A 70 -12.25 11.96 1.39
CA SER A 70 -12.60 10.58 1.76
C SER A 70 -12.91 9.67 0.57
N HIS A 71 -13.13 10.23 -0.61
CA HIS A 71 -13.29 9.49 -1.86
C HIS A 71 -11.96 9.08 -2.53
N VAL A 72 -10.83 9.65 -2.10
CA VAL A 72 -9.47 9.36 -2.61
C VAL A 72 -8.60 8.74 -1.54
N VAL A 73 -8.72 9.21 -0.29
CA VAL A 73 -7.91 8.77 0.85
C VAL A 73 -8.75 7.86 1.74
N GLY A 74 -8.32 6.61 1.88
CA GLY A 74 -8.87 5.65 2.83
C GLY A 74 -7.97 5.50 4.05
N VAL A 75 -8.54 5.64 5.25
CA VAL A 75 -7.84 5.32 6.50
C VAL A 75 -8.60 4.21 7.21
N TYR A 76 -7.98 3.03 7.30
CA TYR A 76 -8.62 1.83 7.83
C TYR A 76 -7.91 1.38 9.10
N ASP A 77 -8.67 1.09 10.16
CA ASP A 77 -8.13 0.45 11.36
C ASP A 77 -8.21 -1.07 11.21
N LEU A 78 -7.03 -1.70 11.13
CA LEU A 78 -6.89 -3.14 10.91
C LEU A 78 -6.29 -3.86 12.13
N ALA A 79 -6.26 -3.21 13.30
CA ALA A 79 -5.63 -3.77 14.50
C ALA A 79 -6.20 -5.15 14.88
N GLU A 80 -7.51 -5.34 14.71
CA GLU A 80 -8.20 -6.60 15.01
C GLU A 80 -8.03 -7.68 13.94
N GLN A 81 -7.49 -7.33 12.76
CA GLN A 81 -7.37 -8.26 11.64
C GLN A 81 -6.08 -9.10 11.71
N ASN A 82 -5.19 -8.85 12.68
CA ASN A 82 -3.91 -9.58 12.81
C ASN A 82 -3.16 -9.68 11.46
N LEU A 83 -3.14 -8.57 10.72
CA LEU A 83 -2.53 -8.49 9.40
C LEU A 83 -1.02 -8.68 9.53
N ARG A 84 -0.46 -9.56 8.70
CA ARG A 84 0.96 -9.91 8.67
C ARG A 84 1.50 -9.77 7.27
N MET A 85 2.71 -9.23 7.19
CA MET A 85 3.47 -9.16 5.95
C MET A 85 4.76 -9.94 6.11
N VAL A 86 5.06 -10.79 5.14
CA VAL A 86 6.30 -11.55 5.08
C VAL A 86 6.92 -11.29 3.72
N ALA A 87 8.17 -10.83 3.74
CA ALA A 87 8.95 -10.55 2.55
C ALA A 87 10.20 -11.41 2.53
N ASP A 88 10.38 -12.17 1.46
CA ASP A 88 11.65 -12.79 1.09
C ASP A 88 12.28 -11.92 0.00
N VAL A 89 13.20 -11.04 0.41
CA VAL A 89 13.85 -10.08 -0.48
C VAL A 89 14.77 -10.79 -1.49
N VAL A 90 15.30 -11.97 -1.14
CA VAL A 90 16.18 -12.74 -2.03
C VAL A 90 15.37 -13.40 -3.14
N GLN A 91 14.22 -13.96 -2.80
CA GLN A 91 13.30 -14.57 -3.78
C GLN A 91 12.35 -13.57 -4.43
N GLN A 92 12.40 -12.29 -4.01
CA GLN A 92 11.47 -11.23 -4.42
C GLN A 92 9.99 -11.64 -4.24
N LYS A 93 9.69 -12.30 -3.12
CA LYS A 93 8.32 -12.72 -2.77
C LYS A 93 7.81 -11.92 -1.60
N LEU A 94 6.55 -11.49 -1.71
CA LEU A 94 5.84 -10.82 -0.64
C LEU A 94 4.46 -11.43 -0.49
N ILE A 95 4.10 -11.75 0.75
CA ILE A 95 2.75 -12.18 1.11
C ILE A 95 2.22 -11.25 2.20
N CYS A 96 0.97 -10.84 2.04
CA CYS A 96 0.21 -10.12 3.05
C CYS A 96 -1.04 -10.96 3.35
N TYR A 97 -1.22 -11.34 4.61
CA TYR A 97 -2.32 -12.20 5.02
C TYR A 97 -2.82 -11.81 6.41
N HIS A 98 -4.07 -12.13 6.69
CA HIS A 98 -4.70 -11.98 7.99
C HIS A 98 -5.07 -13.36 8.53
N GLY A 99 -5.24 -13.51 9.85
CA GLY A 99 -5.52 -14.82 10.47
C GLY A 99 -6.13 -14.72 11.85
#